data_AF-A0A1I7LF39-F1
#
_entry.id   AF-A0A1I7LF39-F1
#
_cell.length_a   1.000
_cell.length_b   1.000
_cell.length_c   1.000
_cell.angle_alpha   90.00
_cell.angle_beta   90.00
_cell.angle_gamma   90.00
#
_symmetry.space_group_name_H-M   'P 1'
#
loop_
_entity.id
_entity.type
_entity.pdbx_description
1 polymer ?
#
loop_
_entity_poly.entity_id
_entity_poly.type
_entity_poly.pdbx_seq_one_letter_code
_entity_poly.pdbx_strand_id
1 'polypeptide(L)'
;RAMAEAGLTDPADVHFVQVKCPLLTSARIAEAAARGHGVATHDTYASMGLSRGASALGIALALGEVDREHLTDSAIGTRRDLFSGRASCSAGIELMRNEIIVLGNSQGWTGPLAIAHRVMDDGIDLPAIRGVLTDLGFLEAGQLPPHDSERVIALLAKAEPSHDGLIRGRRHIMNDDSDINATRHARALVGGVAAAAIGRTDLFVSGGAEHQGPDGGGPVAVIARVRD
;
A
#
# COMPACT_ATOMS: atom_id res chain seq x y z
N ARG A 1 -6.81 7.65 -16.29
CA ARG A 1 -7.31 9.05 -16.22
C ARG A 1 -6.38 9.93 -15.38
N ALA A 2 -6.26 9.71 -14.07
CA ALA A 2 -5.42 10.52 -13.19
C ALA A 2 -3.94 10.63 -13.66
N MET A 3 -3.34 9.54 -14.14
CA MET A 3 -2.00 9.59 -14.77
C MET A 3 -1.92 10.60 -15.93
N ALA A 4 -2.87 10.54 -16.87
CA ALA A 4 -2.92 11.44 -18.01
C ALA A 4 -3.15 12.90 -17.60
N GLU A 5 -4.05 13.15 -16.63
CA GLU A 5 -4.28 14.48 -16.06
C GLU A 5 -3.03 15.02 -15.33
N ALA A 6 -2.22 14.12 -14.76
CA ALA A 6 -0.94 14.42 -14.13
C ALA A 6 0.23 14.57 -15.13
N GLY A 7 0.03 14.29 -16.43
CA GLY A 7 1.10 14.28 -17.42
C GLY A 7 2.09 13.11 -17.28
N LEU A 8 1.67 12.02 -16.64
CA LEU A 8 2.41 10.77 -16.54
C LEU A 8 1.97 9.85 -17.68
N THR A 9 2.84 9.66 -18.67
CA THR A 9 2.52 8.90 -19.89
C THR A 9 3.09 7.49 -19.89
N ASP A 10 4.16 7.25 -19.14
CA ASP A 10 4.74 5.93 -18.89
C ASP A 10 4.31 5.43 -17.50
N PRO A 11 3.73 4.23 -17.35
CA PRO A 11 3.51 3.62 -16.04
C PRO A 11 4.75 3.54 -15.15
N ALA A 12 5.96 3.46 -15.73
CA ALA A 12 7.22 3.44 -14.99
C ALA A 12 7.47 4.73 -14.18
N ASP A 13 6.88 5.85 -14.62
CA ASP A 13 6.97 7.14 -13.93
C ASP A 13 6.04 7.23 -12.70
N VAL A 14 5.14 6.25 -12.52
CA VAL A 14 4.25 6.16 -11.35
C VAL A 14 4.96 5.41 -10.23
N HIS A 15 5.03 6.01 -9.04
CA HIS A 15 5.70 5.40 -7.88
C HIS A 15 4.73 5.04 -6.75
N PHE A 16 3.56 5.66 -6.68
CA PHE A 16 2.58 5.33 -5.65
C PHE A 16 1.17 5.74 -6.07
N VAL A 17 0.19 4.88 -5.85
CA VAL A 17 -1.22 5.16 -6.11
C VAL A 17 -2.01 4.94 -4.83
N GLN A 18 -2.37 6.05 -4.18
CA GLN A 18 -3.20 6.03 -2.98
C GLN A 18 -4.68 5.98 -3.37
N VAL A 19 -5.41 5.04 -2.79
CA VAL A 19 -6.86 4.93 -2.95
C VAL A 19 -7.55 4.94 -1.60
N LYS A 20 -8.63 5.70 -1.52
CA LYS A 20 -9.64 5.54 -0.48
C LYS A 20 -10.87 4.86 -1.09
N CYS A 21 -11.19 3.67 -0.59
CA CYS A 21 -12.22 2.78 -1.11
C CYS A 21 -13.33 2.53 -0.06
N PRO A 22 -14.55 2.15 -0.47
CA PRO A 22 -15.66 1.94 0.45
C PRO A 22 -15.50 0.64 1.27
N LEU A 23 -16.44 0.40 2.18
CA LEU A 23 -16.65 -0.89 2.85
C LEU A 23 -18.15 -1.21 2.91
N LEU A 24 -18.49 -2.48 3.15
CA LEU A 24 -19.87 -2.92 3.34
C LEU A 24 -20.25 -2.79 4.82
N THR A 25 -21.21 -1.92 5.11
CA THR A 25 -21.88 -1.86 6.42
C THR A 25 -23.09 -2.79 6.41
N SER A 26 -23.60 -3.17 7.59
CA SER A 26 -24.84 -3.95 7.69
C SER A 26 -26.01 -3.30 6.94
N ALA A 27 -26.10 -1.96 6.95
CA ALA A 27 -27.11 -1.23 6.20
C ALA A 27 -26.93 -1.38 4.68
N ARG A 28 -25.69 -1.27 4.18
CA ARG A 28 -25.38 -1.44 2.74
C ARG A 28 -25.65 -2.88 2.28
N ILE A 29 -25.36 -3.86 3.13
CA ILE A 29 -25.66 -5.28 2.85
C ILE A 29 -27.17 -5.50 2.75
N ALA A 30 -27.94 -4.98 3.71
CA ALA A 30 -29.40 -5.07 3.68
C ALA A 30 -30.01 -4.36 2.47
N GLU A 31 -29.47 -3.19 2.09
CA GLU A 31 -29.91 -2.46 0.91
C GLU A 31 -29.67 -3.25 -0.39
N ALA A 32 -28.51 -3.90 -0.53
CA ALA A 32 -28.23 -4.76 -1.67
C ALA A 32 -29.22 -5.94 -1.76
N ALA A 33 -29.49 -6.59 -0.63
CA ALA A 33 -30.46 -7.69 -0.54
C ALA A 33 -31.89 -7.23 -0.86
N ALA A 34 -32.31 -6.05 -0.39
CA ALA A 34 -33.62 -5.48 -0.69
C ALA A 34 -33.80 -5.20 -2.20
N ARG A 35 -32.71 -4.94 -2.92
CA ARG A 35 -32.68 -4.80 -4.39
C ARG A 35 -32.49 -6.13 -5.14
N GLY A 36 -32.44 -7.26 -4.43
CA GLY A 36 -32.28 -8.60 -5.02
C GLY A 36 -30.85 -8.94 -5.44
N HIS A 37 -29.84 -8.24 -4.91
CA HIS A 37 -28.43 -8.49 -5.21
C HIS A 37 -27.69 -9.15 -4.04
N GLY A 38 -26.75 -10.04 -4.38
CA GLY A 38 -25.75 -10.56 -3.43
C GLY A 38 -24.64 -9.55 -3.15
N VAL A 39 -23.84 -9.84 -2.12
CA VAL A 39 -22.63 -9.09 -1.76
C VAL A 39 -21.42 -10.02 -1.68
N ALA A 40 -20.22 -9.47 -1.83
CA ALA A 40 -18.99 -10.26 -1.80
C ALA A 40 -18.71 -10.90 -0.42
N THR A 41 -19.23 -10.32 0.66
CA THR A 41 -19.20 -10.89 2.01
C THR A 41 -20.26 -10.23 2.88
N HIS A 42 -20.72 -10.95 3.90
CA HIS A 42 -21.61 -10.44 4.94
C HIS A 42 -20.86 -9.90 6.17
N ASP A 43 -19.53 -10.03 6.21
CA ASP A 43 -18.69 -9.50 7.28
C ASP A 43 -18.13 -8.12 6.92
N THR A 44 -18.41 -7.12 7.78
CA THR A 44 -18.01 -5.72 7.54
C THR A 44 -16.48 -5.59 7.45
N TYR A 45 -15.74 -6.31 8.28
CA TYR A 45 -14.28 -6.19 8.34
C TYR A 45 -13.62 -6.87 7.13
N ALA A 46 -14.05 -8.08 6.77
CA ALA A 46 -13.62 -8.80 5.57
C ALA A 46 -13.92 -7.99 4.29
N SER A 47 -15.03 -7.24 4.27
CA SER A 47 -15.35 -6.38 3.12
C SER A 47 -14.31 -5.28 2.89
N MET A 48 -13.61 -4.84 3.94
CA MET A 48 -12.52 -3.87 3.81
C MET A 48 -11.35 -4.47 3.04
N GLY A 49 -10.99 -5.73 3.31
CA GLY A 49 -9.93 -6.43 2.58
C GLY A 49 -10.28 -6.65 1.12
N LEU A 50 -11.52 -7.07 0.84
CA LEU A 50 -12.01 -7.23 -0.54
C LEU A 50 -12.03 -5.91 -1.31
N SER A 51 -12.46 -4.81 -0.68
CA SER A 51 -12.48 -3.48 -1.30
C SER A 51 -11.06 -2.95 -1.59
N ARG A 52 -10.13 -3.13 -0.64
CA ARG A 52 -8.70 -2.81 -0.86
C ARG A 52 -8.12 -3.63 -1.99
N GLY A 53 -8.33 -4.95 -1.95
CA GLY A 53 -7.81 -5.89 -2.94
C GLY A 53 -8.32 -5.61 -4.35
N ALA A 54 -9.64 -5.41 -4.51
CA ALA A 54 -10.23 -5.06 -5.80
C ALA A 54 -9.68 -3.73 -6.33
N SER A 55 -9.51 -2.74 -5.45
CA SER A 55 -8.94 -1.44 -5.81
C SER A 55 -7.47 -1.56 -6.25
N ALA A 56 -6.69 -2.39 -5.55
CA ALA A 56 -5.28 -2.64 -5.87
C ALA A 56 -5.09 -3.38 -7.20
N LEU A 57 -5.94 -4.38 -7.49
CA LEU A 57 -5.93 -5.06 -8.78
C LEU A 57 -6.36 -4.13 -9.93
N GLY A 58 -7.26 -3.18 -9.68
CA GLY A 58 -7.57 -2.11 -10.63
C GLY A 58 -6.36 -1.23 -10.96
N ILE A 59 -5.50 -0.95 -9.97
CA ILE A 59 -4.22 -0.25 -10.18
C ILE A 59 -3.25 -1.13 -10.95
N ALA A 60 -3.09 -2.39 -10.55
CA ALA A 60 -2.20 -3.35 -11.22
C ALA A 60 -2.53 -3.46 -12.72
N LEU A 61 -3.83 -3.57 -13.05
CA LEU A 61 -4.31 -3.57 -14.42
C LEU A 61 -3.97 -2.27 -15.16
N ALA A 62 -4.20 -1.12 -14.52
CA ALA A 62 -3.98 0.18 -15.14
C ALA A 62 -2.49 0.48 -15.40
N LEU A 63 -1.59 -0.09 -14.59
CA LEU A 63 -0.14 0.04 -14.72
C LEU A 63 0.51 -1.09 -15.54
N GLY A 64 -0.28 -2.04 -16.04
CA GLY A 64 0.22 -3.18 -16.81
C GLY A 64 1.00 -4.22 -15.99
N GLU A 65 0.77 -4.28 -14.68
CA GLU A 65 1.42 -5.23 -13.76
C GLU A 65 0.71 -6.59 -13.75
N VAL A 66 -0.58 -6.62 -14.09
CA VAL A 66 -1.38 -7.84 -14.14
C VAL A 66 -2.28 -7.82 -15.38
N ASP A 67 -2.31 -8.94 -16.12
CA ASP A 67 -3.17 -9.10 -17.28
C ASP A 67 -4.64 -9.26 -16.88
N ARG A 68 -5.53 -8.64 -17.67
CA ARG A 68 -6.99 -8.66 -17.44
C ARG A 68 -7.57 -10.06 -17.33
N GLU A 69 -7.03 -11.03 -18.05
CA GLU A 69 -7.52 -12.41 -18.07
C GLU A 69 -7.38 -13.13 -16.72
N HIS A 70 -6.48 -12.66 -15.86
CA HIS A 70 -6.29 -13.20 -14.50
C HIS A 70 -7.22 -12.56 -13.47
N LEU A 71 -7.96 -11.50 -13.83
CA LEU A 71 -8.78 -10.71 -12.91
C LEU A 71 -10.23 -11.20 -12.89
N THR A 72 -10.51 -12.11 -11.96
CA THR A 72 -11.87 -12.60 -11.68
C THR A 72 -12.28 -12.26 -10.25
N ASP A 73 -13.58 -12.24 -9.97
CA ASP A 73 -14.09 -12.01 -8.60
C ASP A 73 -13.49 -13.01 -7.60
N SER A 74 -13.30 -14.27 -8.01
CA SER A 74 -12.72 -15.31 -7.17
C SER A 74 -11.24 -15.13 -6.86
N ALA A 75 -10.51 -14.32 -7.66
CA ALA A 75 -9.10 -14.01 -7.45
C ALA A 75 -8.89 -12.96 -6.34
N ILE A 76 -9.89 -12.10 -6.11
CA ILE A 76 -9.82 -11.00 -5.15
C ILE A 76 -9.77 -11.57 -3.72
N GLY A 77 -8.72 -11.22 -2.99
CA GLY A 77 -8.43 -11.70 -1.64
C GLY A 77 -7.83 -13.11 -1.57
N THR A 78 -7.57 -13.77 -2.71
CA THR A 78 -7.13 -15.18 -2.74
C THR A 78 -5.84 -15.41 -3.55
N ARG A 79 -5.75 -14.87 -4.77
CA ARG A 79 -4.60 -15.01 -5.68
C ARG A 79 -3.50 -14.00 -5.31
N ARG A 80 -2.75 -14.34 -4.27
CA ARG A 80 -1.69 -13.49 -3.69
C ARG A 80 -0.48 -13.25 -4.62
N ASP A 81 -0.35 -14.03 -5.68
CA ASP A 81 0.63 -13.82 -6.75
C ASP A 81 0.27 -12.65 -7.67
N LEU A 82 -0.99 -12.19 -7.65
CA LEU A 82 -1.44 -11.02 -8.39
C LEU A 82 -1.37 -9.80 -7.48
N PHE A 83 -0.51 -8.82 -7.79
CA PHE A 83 -0.43 -7.60 -7.00
C PHE A 83 0.09 -6.41 -7.81
N SER A 84 -0.12 -5.22 -7.27
CA SER A 84 0.57 -4.00 -7.72
C SER A 84 1.74 -3.68 -6.78
N GLY A 85 2.90 -3.35 -7.35
CA GLY A 85 4.05 -2.87 -6.58
C GLY A 85 3.93 -1.40 -6.16
N ARG A 86 2.85 -0.72 -6.57
CA ARG A 86 2.66 0.74 -6.42
C ARG A 86 1.34 1.11 -5.76
N ALA A 87 0.46 0.14 -5.50
CA ALA A 87 -0.85 0.39 -4.90
C ALA A 87 -0.79 0.58 -3.38
N SER A 88 -1.55 1.56 -2.88
CA SER A 88 -1.87 1.71 -1.46
C SER A 88 -3.34 2.01 -1.30
N CYS A 89 -4.13 1.01 -0.93
CA CYS A 89 -5.57 1.11 -0.78
C CYS A 89 -5.94 1.12 0.70
N SER A 90 -6.84 2.02 1.08
CA SER A 90 -7.40 2.12 2.43
C SER A 90 -8.92 2.11 2.33
N ALA A 91 -9.58 1.32 3.17
CA ALA A 91 -11.04 1.26 3.20
C ALA A 91 -11.61 2.26 4.22
N GLY A 92 -12.82 2.75 3.97
CA GLY A 92 -13.52 3.66 4.87
C GLY A 92 -15.03 3.62 4.70
N ILE A 93 -15.74 4.03 5.75
CA ILE A 93 -17.20 4.08 5.78
C ILE A 93 -17.76 5.31 5.06
N GLU A 94 -16.98 6.37 4.92
CA GLU A 94 -17.40 7.72 4.54
C GLU A 94 -17.82 7.91 3.07
N LEU A 95 -17.53 6.95 2.18
CA LEU A 95 -17.69 7.08 0.73
C LEU A 95 -18.24 5.81 0.07
N MET A 96 -18.83 5.98 -1.11
CA MET A 96 -19.37 4.92 -1.99
C MET A 96 -18.70 4.90 -3.39
N ARG A 97 -17.63 5.68 -3.55
CA ARG A 97 -16.79 5.74 -4.76
C ARG A 97 -15.34 5.53 -4.35
N ASN A 98 -14.45 5.22 -5.28
CA ASN A 98 -13.02 5.29 -5.01
C ASN A 98 -12.51 6.71 -5.27
N GLU A 99 -11.72 7.25 -4.33
CA GLU A 99 -10.91 8.45 -4.55
C GLU A 99 -9.46 8.04 -4.75
N ILE A 100 -8.82 8.58 -5.79
CA ILE A 100 -7.54 8.08 -6.30
C ILE A 100 -6.56 9.25 -6.43
N ILE A 101 -5.38 9.10 -5.85
CA ILE A 101 -4.25 10.02 -5.99
C ILE A 101 -3.10 9.22 -6.62
N VAL A 102 -2.60 9.70 -7.76
CA VAL A 102 -1.43 9.12 -8.44
C VAL A 102 -0.23 10.01 -8.17
N LEU A 103 0.85 9.41 -7.68
CA LEU A 103 2.12 10.06 -7.39
C LEU A 103 3.20 9.46 -8.28
N GLY A 104 3.99 10.33 -8.90
CA GLY A 104 5.03 9.94 -9.85
C GLY A 104 6.03 11.05 -10.08
N ASN A 105 6.87 10.88 -11.10
CA ASN A 105 7.80 11.90 -11.57
C ASN A 105 7.49 12.22 -13.03
N SER A 106 7.54 13.49 -13.44
CA SER A 106 7.36 13.86 -14.84
C SER A 106 8.44 14.84 -15.28
N GLN A 107 8.92 14.70 -16.51
CA GLN A 107 9.84 15.68 -17.12
C GLN A 107 9.19 17.06 -17.27
N GLY A 108 7.85 17.13 -17.32
CA GLY A 108 7.10 18.38 -17.38
C GLY A 108 6.93 19.08 -16.02
N TRP A 109 7.37 18.46 -14.92
CA TRP A 109 7.23 19.03 -13.57
C TRP A 109 8.51 19.76 -13.13
N THR A 110 8.31 20.84 -12.38
CA THR A 110 9.38 21.61 -11.74
C THR A 110 9.26 21.56 -10.23
N GLY A 111 10.36 21.78 -9.52
CA GLY A 111 10.39 21.80 -8.06
C GLY A 111 11.47 20.87 -7.51
N PRO A 112 11.66 20.89 -6.17
CA PRO A 112 12.79 20.22 -5.56
C PRO A 112 12.49 18.77 -5.14
N LEU A 113 11.26 18.31 -5.31
CA LEU A 113 10.78 17.02 -4.82
C LEU A 113 10.86 15.94 -5.90
N ALA A 114 11.20 14.74 -5.47
CA ALA A 114 11.02 13.51 -6.25
C ALA A 114 10.45 12.41 -5.36
N ILE A 115 9.85 11.41 -6.00
CA ILE A 115 9.36 10.20 -5.35
C ILE A 115 10.10 8.98 -5.90
N ALA A 116 10.44 8.04 -5.02
CA ALA A 116 10.88 6.70 -5.42
C ALA A 116 10.04 5.67 -4.67
N HIS A 117 10.03 4.43 -5.16
CA HIS A 117 9.34 3.33 -4.49
C HIS A 117 10.10 2.02 -4.66
N ARG A 118 9.87 1.11 -3.74
CA ARG A 118 10.21 -0.32 -3.83
C ARG A 118 9.08 -1.11 -3.17
N VAL A 119 9.19 -2.43 -3.23
CA VAL A 119 8.27 -3.36 -2.57
C VAL A 119 9.03 -4.02 -1.42
N MET A 120 8.45 -4.00 -0.23
CA MET A 120 8.91 -4.79 0.91
C MET A 120 8.42 -6.23 0.73
N ASP A 121 9.32 -7.21 0.86
CA ASP A 121 8.96 -8.64 0.79
C ASP A 121 8.26 -9.12 2.07
N ASP A 122 8.56 -8.50 3.22
CA ASP A 122 7.93 -8.77 4.50
C ASP A 122 7.93 -7.54 5.43
N GLY A 123 7.20 -7.62 6.54
CA GLY A 123 7.10 -6.53 7.52
C GLY A 123 8.41 -6.12 8.20
N ILE A 124 9.53 -6.82 8.00
CA ILE A 124 10.85 -6.49 8.56
C ILE A 124 11.90 -6.20 7.47
N ASP A 125 11.46 -5.90 6.25
CA ASP A 125 12.32 -5.61 5.11
C ASP A 125 12.88 -4.17 5.13
N LEU A 126 13.75 -3.92 6.11
CA LEU A 126 14.56 -2.71 6.17
C LEU A 126 15.39 -2.48 4.88
N PRO A 127 15.99 -3.51 4.24
CA PRO A 127 16.69 -3.33 2.96
C PRO A 127 15.84 -2.66 1.87
N ALA A 128 14.56 -3.02 1.71
CA ALA A 128 13.70 -2.34 0.73
C ALA A 128 13.52 -0.85 1.05
N ILE A 129 13.26 -0.49 2.31
CA ILE A 129 13.12 0.93 2.74
C ILE A 129 14.40 1.71 2.46
N ARG A 130 15.56 1.13 2.80
CA ARG A 130 16.86 1.76 2.55
C ARG A 130 17.17 1.86 1.06
N GLY A 131 16.76 0.88 0.27
CA GLY A 131 16.86 0.94 -1.17
C GLY A 131 16.14 2.15 -1.77
N VAL A 132 14.91 2.44 -1.32
CA VAL A 132 14.17 3.64 -1.77
C VAL A 132 14.91 4.93 -1.42
N LEU A 133 15.49 4.99 -0.22
CA LEU A 133 16.30 6.14 0.20
C LEU A 133 17.56 6.29 -0.69
N THR A 134 18.23 5.18 -1.02
CA THR A 134 19.37 5.20 -1.94
C THR A 134 18.96 5.67 -3.34
N ASP A 135 17.80 5.26 -3.84
CA ASP A 135 17.27 5.71 -5.14
C ASP A 135 17.03 7.23 -5.18
N LEU A 136 16.86 7.86 -4.02
CA LEU A 136 16.71 9.32 -3.85
C LEU A 136 18.02 10.02 -3.45
N GLY A 137 19.15 9.31 -3.44
CA GLY A 137 20.48 9.86 -3.18
C GLY A 137 20.89 9.92 -1.71
N PHE A 138 20.17 9.25 -0.81
CA PHE A 138 20.60 9.10 0.58
C PHE A 138 21.55 7.90 0.72
N LEU A 139 22.79 8.14 1.15
CA LEU A 139 23.87 7.14 1.15
C LEU A 139 24.10 6.45 2.50
N GLU A 140 23.29 6.75 3.53
CA GLU A 140 23.55 6.32 4.89
C GLU A 140 23.32 4.81 5.13
N ALA A 141 24.31 4.23 5.83
CA ALA A 141 24.41 2.90 6.43
C ALA A 141 23.26 2.49 7.37
N GLY A 142 22.79 3.44 8.15
CA GLY A 142 21.89 3.23 9.28
C GLY A 142 20.68 4.14 9.25
N GLN A 143 20.29 4.62 10.44
CA GLN A 143 19.29 5.65 10.57
C GLN A 143 19.81 6.96 9.94
N LEU A 144 18.95 7.65 9.18
CA LEU A 144 19.33 8.94 8.59
C LEU A 144 19.77 9.94 9.66
N PRO A 145 20.85 10.71 9.43
CA PRO A 145 21.19 11.82 10.30
C PRO A 145 20.08 12.88 10.25
N PRO A 146 19.90 13.70 11.32
CA PRO A 146 18.79 14.65 11.41
C PRO A 146 18.63 15.56 10.17
N HIS A 147 19.73 16.05 9.61
CA HIS A 147 19.70 16.89 8.40
C HIS A 147 19.07 16.19 7.19
N ASP A 148 19.41 14.92 6.95
CA ASP A 148 18.85 14.17 5.83
C ASP A 148 17.42 13.68 6.11
N SER A 149 17.11 13.40 7.37
CA SER A 149 15.75 13.07 7.79
C SER A 149 14.74 14.19 7.46
N GLU A 150 15.14 15.46 7.64
CA GLU A 150 14.33 16.63 7.29
C GLU A 150 14.14 16.82 5.77
N ARG A 151 15.01 16.22 4.95
CA ARG A 151 14.84 16.22 3.48
C ARG A 151 13.82 15.17 3.04
N VAL A 152 13.49 14.19 3.86
CA VAL A 152 12.40 13.25 3.62
C VAL A 152 11.08 13.94 3.98
N ILE A 153 10.26 14.22 2.97
CA ILE A 153 8.97 14.90 3.15
C ILE A 153 7.90 13.92 3.61
N ALA A 154 7.90 12.70 3.08
CA ALA A 154 6.96 11.66 3.48
C ALA A 154 7.54 10.27 3.21
N LEU A 155 7.23 9.32 4.09
CA LEU A 155 7.32 7.89 3.83
C LEU A 155 5.91 7.32 3.85
N LEU A 156 5.56 6.57 2.81
CA LEU A 156 4.26 5.98 2.59
C LEU A 156 4.43 4.47 2.43
N ALA A 157 3.87 3.66 3.33
CA ALA A 157 4.04 2.22 3.29
C ALA A 157 2.72 1.46 3.52
N LYS A 158 2.64 0.28 2.90
CA LYS A 158 1.66 -0.76 3.23
C LYS A 158 2.26 -1.77 4.20
N ALA A 159 1.39 -2.35 5.02
CA ALA A 159 1.75 -3.38 5.98
C ALA A 159 0.63 -4.40 6.14
N GLU A 160 0.97 -5.68 6.15
CA GLU A 160 0.06 -6.74 6.55
C GLU A 160 0.83 -7.89 7.21
N PRO A 161 0.18 -8.69 8.06
CA PRO A 161 0.74 -9.96 8.49
C PRO A 161 0.73 -10.94 7.31
N SER A 162 1.76 -11.78 7.19
CA SER A 162 1.72 -12.87 6.22
C SER A 162 0.62 -13.86 6.57
N HIS A 163 -0.02 -14.42 5.56
CA HIS A 163 -1.16 -15.31 5.76
C HIS A 163 -0.76 -16.65 6.38
N ASP A 164 0.45 -17.13 6.10
CA ASP A 164 1.00 -18.38 6.63
C ASP A 164 1.44 -18.28 8.10
N GLY A 165 1.40 -17.09 8.70
CA GLY A 165 1.80 -16.85 10.08
C GLY A 165 3.31 -16.81 10.29
N LEU A 166 4.10 -16.72 9.21
CA LEU A 166 5.56 -16.77 9.25
C LEU A 166 6.19 -15.51 8.65
N ILE A 167 7.19 -14.95 9.34
CA ILE A 167 8.15 -14.01 8.74
C ILE A 167 9.50 -14.71 8.70
N ARG A 168 10.04 -14.92 7.48
CA ARG A 168 11.34 -15.61 7.25
C ARG A 168 11.44 -16.95 7.97
N GLY A 169 10.36 -17.74 7.94
CA GLY A 169 10.25 -19.05 8.59
C GLY A 169 10.09 -19.01 10.12
N ARG A 170 9.88 -17.83 10.71
CA ARG A 170 9.62 -17.66 12.14
C ARG A 170 8.16 -17.29 12.39
N ARG A 171 7.51 -18.05 13.27
CA ARG A 171 6.11 -17.83 13.66
C ARG A 171 5.91 -16.45 14.29
N HIS A 172 4.87 -15.73 13.86
CA HIS A 172 4.28 -14.61 14.58
C HIS A 172 2.86 -14.97 15.07
N ILE A 173 2.25 -14.12 15.90
CA ILE A 173 0.89 -14.34 16.45
C ILE A 173 -0.19 -13.44 15.84
N MET A 174 0.19 -12.51 14.96
CA MET A 174 -0.70 -11.41 14.53
C MET A 174 -2.08 -11.85 14.03
N ASN A 175 -2.17 -13.00 13.35
CA ASN A 175 -3.42 -13.50 12.76
C ASN A 175 -4.37 -14.12 13.80
N ASP A 176 -3.82 -14.70 14.87
CA ASP A 176 -4.58 -15.47 15.86
C ASP A 176 -4.81 -14.70 17.17
N ASP A 177 -4.36 -13.45 17.23
CA ASP A 177 -4.55 -12.57 18.38
C ASP A 177 -5.99 -12.03 18.40
N SER A 178 -6.79 -12.54 19.34
CA SER A 178 -8.19 -12.13 19.52
C SER A 178 -8.35 -10.75 20.16
N ASP A 179 -7.31 -10.22 20.78
CA ASP A 179 -7.35 -8.97 21.54
C ASP A 179 -6.92 -7.79 20.66
N ILE A 180 -5.88 -8.00 19.84
CA ILE A 180 -5.29 -6.98 18.98
C ILE A 180 -5.40 -7.44 17.52
N ASN A 181 -6.26 -6.76 16.78
CA ASN A 181 -6.43 -7.02 15.35
C ASN A 181 -5.10 -6.97 14.59
N ALA A 182 -4.91 -7.95 13.70
CA ALA A 182 -3.68 -8.21 12.96
C ALA A 182 -3.09 -6.98 12.24
N THR A 183 -3.94 -6.12 11.66
CA THR A 183 -3.47 -4.90 10.99
C THR A 183 -2.86 -3.87 11.93
N ARG A 184 -3.21 -3.89 13.23
CA ARG A 184 -2.58 -3.02 14.24
C ARG A 184 -1.15 -3.47 14.52
N HIS A 185 -0.93 -4.79 14.66
CA HIS A 185 0.41 -5.37 14.79
C HIS A 185 1.28 -5.03 13.59
N ALA A 186 0.79 -5.28 12.38
CA ALA A 186 1.55 -5.03 11.15
C ALA A 186 1.93 -3.56 10.98
N ARG A 187 1.01 -2.62 11.24
CA ARG A 187 1.31 -1.18 11.20
C ARG A 187 2.38 -0.77 12.21
N ALA A 188 2.32 -1.30 13.43
CA ALA A 188 3.32 -1.01 14.46
C ALA A 188 4.70 -1.58 14.10
N LEU A 189 4.75 -2.81 13.58
CA LEU A 189 5.98 -3.47 13.13
C LEU A 189 6.66 -2.67 12.02
N VAL A 190 5.95 -2.45 10.90
CA VAL A 190 6.49 -1.70 9.75
C VAL A 190 6.80 -0.25 10.11
N GLY A 191 5.96 0.39 10.95
CA GLY A 191 6.23 1.73 11.47
C GLY A 191 7.53 1.82 12.27
N GLY A 192 7.83 0.82 13.10
CA GLY A 192 9.10 0.73 13.82
C GLY A 192 10.31 0.55 12.89
N VAL A 193 10.20 -0.30 11.88
CA VAL A 193 11.25 -0.54 10.88
C VAL A 193 11.52 0.72 10.05
N ALA A 194 10.46 1.41 9.61
CA ALA A 194 10.56 2.66 8.88
C ALA A 194 11.13 3.79 9.75
N ALA A 195 10.70 3.90 11.01
CA ALA A 195 11.24 4.89 11.96
C ALA A 195 12.72 4.62 12.28
N ALA A 196 13.15 3.35 12.32
CA ALA A 196 14.55 2.99 12.46
C ALA A 196 15.40 3.47 11.27
N ALA A 197 14.84 3.49 10.05
CA ALA A 197 15.53 4.05 8.87
C ALA A 197 15.51 5.58 8.86
N ILE A 198 14.37 6.21 9.13
CA ILE A 198 14.17 7.65 8.93
C ILE A 198 14.61 8.49 10.13
N GLY A 199 14.50 7.97 11.35
CA GLY A 199 14.73 8.73 12.58
C GLY A 199 13.55 9.59 13.04
N ARG A 200 12.36 9.39 12.46
CA ARG A 200 11.12 10.08 12.84
C ARG A 200 9.93 9.13 12.84
N THR A 201 8.84 9.54 13.49
CA THR A 201 7.62 8.73 13.67
C THR A 201 6.40 9.29 12.94
N ASP A 202 6.51 10.46 12.32
CA ASP A 202 5.50 11.07 11.46
C ASP A 202 5.47 10.41 10.07
N LEU A 203 5.20 9.10 10.06
CA LEU A 203 5.23 8.24 8.89
C LEU A 203 3.81 7.77 8.53
N PHE A 204 3.52 7.61 7.24
CA PHE A 204 2.26 7.02 6.79
C PHE A 204 2.44 5.51 6.63
N VAL A 205 1.84 4.74 7.54
CA VAL A 205 1.82 3.27 7.45
C VAL A 205 0.37 2.78 7.50
N SER A 206 -0.08 2.22 6.38
CA SER A 206 -1.46 1.77 6.19
C SER A 206 -1.56 0.25 6.20
N GLY A 207 -2.51 -0.29 6.98
CA GLY A 207 -2.66 -1.73 7.17
C GLY A 207 -3.55 -2.41 6.12
N GLY A 208 -3.36 -3.72 5.93
CA GLY A 208 -4.10 -4.57 4.99
C GLY A 208 -3.60 -4.34 3.57
N ALA A 209 -2.71 -5.21 3.10
CA ALA A 209 -1.98 -5.06 1.85
C ALA A 209 -2.44 -6.08 0.80
N GLU A 210 -3.71 -6.45 0.83
CA GLU A 210 -4.28 -7.41 -0.12
C GLU A 210 -4.02 -6.92 -1.56
N HIS A 211 -3.28 -7.71 -2.35
CA HIS A 211 -2.82 -7.40 -3.71
C HIS A 211 -1.98 -6.11 -3.84
N GLN A 212 -1.36 -5.65 -2.76
CA GLN A 212 -0.49 -4.48 -2.70
C GLN A 212 0.89 -4.97 -2.25
N GLY A 213 1.70 -5.45 -3.20
CA GLY A 213 2.92 -6.21 -2.90
C GLY A 213 2.67 -7.71 -2.64
N PRO A 214 3.72 -8.49 -2.34
CA PRO A 214 3.60 -9.90 -1.98
C PRO A 214 2.92 -10.09 -0.62
N ASP A 215 2.46 -11.32 -0.36
CA ASP A 215 1.84 -11.73 0.92
C ASP A 215 2.76 -11.41 2.11
N GLY A 216 2.26 -10.63 3.07
CA GLY A 216 3.02 -10.18 4.25
C GLY A 216 3.94 -8.98 4.02
N GLY A 217 4.03 -8.51 2.77
CA GLY A 217 4.83 -7.38 2.33
C GLY A 217 4.00 -6.12 2.05
N GLY A 218 4.56 -5.25 1.21
CA GLY A 218 3.86 -4.05 0.74
C GLY A 218 4.73 -3.01 0.04
N PRO A 219 4.16 -2.17 -0.84
CA PRO A 219 4.85 -1.01 -1.39
C PRO A 219 5.32 -0.07 -0.29
N VAL A 220 6.53 0.45 -0.47
CA VAL A 220 7.09 1.57 0.29
C VAL A 220 7.55 2.64 -0.70
N ALA A 221 7.06 3.86 -0.53
CA ALA A 221 7.45 5.02 -1.31
C ALA A 221 7.93 6.15 -0.41
N VAL A 222 8.91 6.92 -0.89
CA VAL A 222 9.45 8.09 -0.20
C VAL A 222 9.38 9.29 -1.12
N ILE A 223 8.87 10.40 -0.60
CA ILE A 223 8.97 11.72 -1.23
C ILE A 223 10.07 12.48 -0.53
N ALA A 224 11.04 13.01 -1.27
CA ALA A 224 12.17 13.72 -0.70
C ALA A 224 12.58 14.94 -1.52
N ARG A 225 13.25 15.88 -0.86
CA ARG A 225 14.00 16.98 -1.47
C ARG A 225 15.31 16.46 -2.06
N VAL A 226 15.38 16.38 -3.39
CA VAL A 226 16.53 15.85 -4.15
C VAL A 226 17.25 16.90 -4.99
N ARG A 227 16.71 18.13 -5.03
CA ARG A 227 17.33 19.31 -5.65
C ARG A 227 17.24 20.47 -4.67
N ASP A 228 18.21 21.38 -4.76
CA ASP A 228 18.23 22.64 -4.00
C ASP A 228 17.22 23.65 -4.58
#